data_AF-A0A8D8QHW7-F1
#
_entry.id   AF-A0A8D8QHW7-F1
#
_cell.length_a   1.000
_cell.length_b   1.000
_cell.length_c   1.000
_cell.angle_alpha   90.00
_cell.angle_beta   90.00
_cell.angle_gamma   90.00
#
_symmetry.space_group_name_H-M   'P 1'
#
loop_
_entity.id
_entity.type
_entity.pdbx_description
1 polymer ?
#
loop_
_entity_poly.entity_id
_entity_poly.type
_entity_poly.pdbx_seq_one_letter_code
_entity_poly.pdbx_strand_id
1 'polypeptide(L)'
;MAVAATAQVPQLSEMNFMRSEKEDPAMQITAEAMWGENAQSGAQVSIKARLEQSEERKQYIANHPQAEQCRKQMEQRDNALPACRNITARANALDQYSFTVKYEKIPQRLMNATYQIYKLARYAGFPYNSENVVDVNNQANQLKLRVNFAEDHQSANVSIEAPHANAEFKNLPVPHMAKHILIINAQYDIDERMGYAALNGQYNPVCVADGSSAQTFDNKTYPLNLEKDSWYVLMTSAPKQRQNNKFDFKTQRNNNVTILVKQSGDNKKEVKVVLNNGEHVIDMQPTSNNDANAKIQVNKKEQRASKNNVNEVTDNQNQRIAQIYALPSGEVVVNMPQYGLVLNYDGSRVMVDANDRFRDAIRGLCGSFTGEKADDFITPRNCILREARDFVAAYSLSSNNKDNVNARLSNKEFCVPQKKVQFQQVINEKHTGHYVQNKRFNLKGLWFLNDNDNENNSNQSGNNENNRNKNWRHGKTQNSNENNSNNSGNRNSNENNSNESNNKNQHGSTIHRTKVVEQDNQLCFSAKPLSECNEGFRAENTAEKQMDFVCMTDGQQARQWKEQARKGEHISAIRRKNPNKTMAVEVPTKCIAA
;
A
#
# COMPACT_ATOMS: atom_id res chain seq x y z
N MET A 1 -19.32 -32.59 -5.60
CA MET A 1 -19.19 -31.52 -4.58
C MET A 1 -19.99 -30.35 -5.08
N ALA A 2 -21.04 -29.96 -4.35
CA ALA A 2 -21.82 -28.77 -4.64
C ALA A 2 -21.58 -27.77 -3.52
N VAL A 3 -21.26 -26.52 -3.87
CA VAL A 3 -21.08 -25.42 -2.92
C VAL A 3 -21.92 -24.26 -3.41
N ALA A 4 -22.75 -23.72 -2.52
CA ALA A 4 -23.51 -22.50 -2.74
C ALA A 4 -23.19 -21.54 -1.59
N ALA A 5 -22.92 -20.28 -1.92
CA ALA A 5 -22.71 -19.24 -0.93
C ALA A 5 -23.48 -18.00 -1.34
N THR A 6 -24.14 -17.37 -0.37
CA THR A 6 -24.83 -16.11 -0.53
C THR A 6 -24.38 -15.17 0.57
N ALA A 7 -24.11 -13.92 0.20
CA ALA A 7 -23.74 -12.86 1.12
C ALA A 7 -24.69 -11.69 0.94
N GLN A 8 -25.21 -11.18 2.06
CA GLN A 8 -25.96 -9.94 2.14
C GLN A 8 -25.03 -8.90 2.73
N VAL A 9 -24.50 -8.03 1.88
CA VAL A 9 -23.60 -6.93 2.23
C VAL A 9 -24.37 -5.62 2.07
N PRO A 10 -24.45 -4.79 3.12
CA PRO A 10 -25.14 -3.51 3.01
C PRO A 10 -24.33 -2.53 2.17
N GLN A 11 -25.01 -1.73 1.36
CA GLN A 11 -24.38 -0.53 0.80
C GLN A 11 -24.36 0.55 1.87
N LEU A 12 -23.24 1.25 2.00
CA LEU A 12 -23.02 2.27 3.01
C LEU A 12 -22.54 3.56 2.35
N SER A 13 -22.84 4.69 2.97
CA SER A 13 -22.40 6.01 2.51
C SER A 13 -20.87 6.15 2.62
N GLU A 14 -20.20 6.67 1.59
CA GLU A 14 -18.73 6.84 1.61
C GLU A 14 -18.32 8.29 1.84
N MET A 15 -19.08 9.26 1.29
CA MET A 15 -18.71 10.68 1.34
C MET A 15 -19.47 11.48 2.41
N ASN A 16 -20.08 10.79 3.38
CA ASN A 16 -20.78 11.43 4.49
C ASN A 16 -20.64 10.60 5.78
N PHE A 17 -19.63 10.96 6.58
CA PHE A 17 -19.35 10.28 7.85
C PHE A 17 -20.55 10.29 8.82
N MET A 18 -21.23 11.43 9.00
CA MET A 18 -22.37 11.54 9.93
C MET A 18 -23.55 10.63 9.56
N ARG A 19 -23.66 10.26 8.28
CA ARG A 19 -24.66 9.31 7.81
C ARG A 19 -24.15 7.87 7.96
N SER A 20 -22.92 7.59 7.53
CA SER A 20 -22.27 6.29 7.69
C SER A 20 -22.22 5.84 9.16
N GLU A 21 -21.98 6.76 10.10
CA GLU A 21 -21.97 6.52 11.55
C GLU A 21 -23.32 5.98 12.08
N LYS A 22 -24.43 6.24 11.38
CA LYS A 22 -25.78 5.81 11.76
C LYS A 22 -26.29 4.61 10.96
N GLU A 23 -25.61 4.28 9.86
CA GLU A 23 -25.98 3.15 9.02
C GLU A 23 -25.50 1.85 9.67
N ASP A 24 -26.23 0.75 9.45
CA ASP A 24 -25.86 -0.56 10.02
C ASP A 24 -24.94 -1.30 9.04
N PRO A 25 -23.65 -1.50 9.35
CA PRO A 25 -22.73 -2.21 8.49
C PRO A 25 -22.86 -3.74 8.61
N ALA A 26 -23.85 -4.26 9.34
CA ALA A 26 -24.00 -5.68 9.57
C ALA A 26 -24.12 -6.50 8.27
N MET A 27 -23.34 -7.59 8.21
CA MET A 27 -23.28 -8.50 7.08
C MET A 27 -23.80 -9.87 7.50
N GLN A 28 -24.51 -10.53 6.59
CA GLN A 28 -24.94 -11.93 6.76
C GLN A 28 -24.41 -12.78 5.62
N ILE A 29 -23.78 -13.90 5.96
CA ILE A 29 -23.21 -14.83 4.99
C ILE A 29 -23.78 -16.22 5.28
N THR A 30 -24.34 -16.86 4.27
CA THR A 30 -24.79 -18.24 4.34
C THR A 30 -24.09 -19.06 3.29
N ALA A 31 -23.41 -20.12 3.70
CA ALA A 31 -22.72 -21.05 2.81
C ALA A 31 -23.18 -22.47 3.09
N GLU A 32 -23.50 -23.21 2.03
CA GLU A 32 -23.93 -24.60 2.06
C GLU A 32 -23.03 -25.41 1.16
N ALA A 33 -22.57 -26.55 1.66
CA ALA A 33 -21.69 -27.40 0.91
C ALA A 33 -22.02 -28.87 1.16
N MET A 34 -22.04 -29.65 0.07
CA MET A 34 -22.48 -31.04 0.03
C MET A 34 -21.49 -31.91 -0.75
N TRP A 35 -21.16 -33.08 -0.20
CA TRP A 35 -20.18 -34.01 -0.76
C TRP A 35 -20.63 -35.47 -0.64
N GLY A 36 -20.89 -36.14 -1.77
CA GLY A 36 -21.23 -37.56 -1.84
C GLY A 36 -21.60 -37.95 -3.26
N GLU A 37 -21.90 -39.24 -3.47
CA GLU A 37 -22.33 -39.76 -4.77
C GLU A 37 -23.69 -39.16 -5.20
N ASN A 38 -24.60 -38.91 -4.24
CA ASN A 38 -25.89 -38.24 -4.45
C ASN A 38 -26.11 -37.11 -3.42
N ALA A 39 -26.96 -36.14 -3.76
CA ALA A 39 -27.25 -34.95 -2.91
C ALA A 39 -27.80 -35.29 -1.50
N GLN A 40 -28.41 -36.47 -1.32
CA GLN A 40 -29.00 -36.93 -0.06
C GLN A 40 -28.15 -37.94 0.74
N SER A 41 -27.18 -38.59 0.10
CA SER A 41 -26.30 -39.59 0.75
C SER A 41 -24.97 -39.01 1.23
N GLY A 42 -24.62 -37.80 0.78
CA GLY A 42 -23.36 -37.12 1.10
C GLY A 42 -23.32 -36.40 2.46
N ALA A 43 -22.09 -36.05 2.87
CA ALA A 43 -21.83 -35.15 3.97
C ALA A 43 -22.35 -33.74 3.64
N GLN A 44 -22.95 -33.07 4.63
CA GLN A 44 -23.54 -31.74 4.46
C GLN A 44 -23.01 -30.79 5.53
N VAL A 45 -22.66 -29.57 5.12
CA VAL A 45 -22.22 -28.49 6.01
C VAL A 45 -22.99 -27.22 5.65
N SER A 46 -23.61 -26.60 6.65
CA SER A 46 -24.26 -25.29 6.53
C SER A 46 -23.61 -24.33 7.51
N ILE A 47 -23.09 -23.21 7.00
CA ILE A 47 -22.44 -22.15 7.75
C ILE A 47 -23.34 -20.92 7.65
N LYS A 48 -23.73 -20.39 8.81
CA LYS A 48 -24.39 -19.08 8.92
C LYS A 48 -23.47 -18.15 9.71
N ALA A 49 -23.00 -17.09 9.09
CA ALA A 49 -22.20 -16.06 9.72
C ALA A 49 -23.00 -14.75 9.79
N ARG A 50 -22.92 -14.08 10.94
CA ARG A 50 -23.41 -12.72 11.15
C ARG A 50 -22.24 -11.90 11.69
N LEU A 51 -21.91 -10.83 11.00
CA LEU A 51 -20.83 -9.93 11.38
C LEU A 51 -21.46 -8.56 11.59
N GLU A 52 -21.19 -7.93 12.72
CA GLU A 52 -21.81 -6.66 13.10
C GLU A 52 -20.84 -5.80 13.92
N GLN A 53 -21.29 -4.58 14.23
CA GLN A 53 -20.52 -3.63 15.01
C GLN A 53 -21.10 -3.52 16.43
N SER A 54 -20.23 -3.60 17.45
CA SER A 54 -20.62 -3.43 18.86
C SER A 54 -20.99 -1.99 19.20
N GLU A 55 -21.75 -1.78 20.27
CA GLU A 55 -22.08 -0.44 20.76
C GLU A 55 -20.85 0.27 21.35
N GLU A 56 -19.94 -0.48 21.99
CA GLU A 56 -18.67 0.02 22.49
C GLU A 56 -17.81 0.59 21.34
N ARG A 57 -17.74 -0.14 20.22
CA ARG A 57 -17.01 0.30 19.03
C ARG A 57 -17.64 1.54 18.40
N LYS A 58 -18.98 1.62 18.32
CA LYS A 58 -19.67 2.84 17.84
C LYS A 58 -19.31 4.05 18.69
N GLN A 59 -19.33 3.91 20.02
CA GLN A 59 -18.93 4.99 20.93
C GLN A 59 -17.46 5.36 20.78
N TYR A 60 -16.57 4.38 20.60
CA TYR A 60 -15.15 4.62 20.36
C TYR A 60 -14.90 5.43 19.09
N ILE A 61 -15.60 5.11 17.99
CA ILE A 61 -15.52 5.85 16.72
C ILE A 61 -16.07 7.27 16.89
N ALA A 62 -17.24 7.42 17.54
CA ALA A 62 -17.89 8.70 17.73
C ALA A 62 -17.03 9.69 18.52
N ASN A 63 -16.27 9.21 19.50
CA ASN A 63 -15.39 10.00 20.36
C ASN A 63 -13.95 10.12 19.82
N HIS A 64 -13.64 9.53 18.67
CA HIS A 64 -12.29 9.53 18.13
C HIS A 64 -11.87 10.94 17.65
N PRO A 65 -10.61 11.38 17.85
CA PRO A 65 -10.16 12.72 17.42
C PRO A 65 -10.36 13.02 15.93
N GLN A 66 -10.23 12.00 15.06
CA GLN A 66 -10.50 12.14 13.63
C GLN A 66 -12.01 12.34 13.32
N ALA A 67 -12.91 11.83 14.14
CA ALA A 67 -14.35 12.09 14.01
C ALA A 67 -14.65 13.56 14.30
N GLU A 68 -14.07 14.12 15.37
CA GLU A 68 -14.18 15.55 15.69
C GLU A 68 -13.58 16.42 14.57
N GLN A 69 -12.40 16.05 14.06
CA GLN A 69 -11.78 16.74 12.93
C GLN A 69 -12.66 16.69 11.68
N CYS A 70 -13.24 15.53 11.37
CA CYS A 70 -14.16 15.41 10.23
C CYS A 70 -15.39 16.29 10.42
N ARG A 71 -16.01 16.30 11.62
CA ARG A 71 -17.16 17.18 11.91
C ARG A 71 -16.84 18.66 11.65
N LYS A 72 -15.67 19.14 12.08
CA LYS A 72 -15.19 20.50 11.79
C LYS A 72 -14.98 20.76 10.29
N GLN A 73 -14.51 19.76 9.53
CA GLN A 73 -14.37 19.87 8.07
C GLN A 73 -15.74 19.90 7.38
N MET A 74 -16.69 19.11 7.86
CA MET A 74 -18.05 19.06 7.33
C MET A 74 -18.81 20.38 7.57
N GLU A 75 -18.53 21.11 8.66
CA GLU A 75 -19.02 22.49 8.85
C GLU A 75 -18.52 23.44 7.76
N GLN A 76 -17.29 23.22 7.28
CA GLN A 76 -16.68 23.90 6.13
C GLN A 76 -17.08 23.29 4.78
N ARG A 77 -18.05 22.36 4.78
CA ARG A 77 -18.62 21.66 3.62
C ARG A 77 -17.66 20.65 2.96
N ASP A 78 -16.59 20.30 3.65
CA ASP A 78 -15.63 19.29 3.23
C ASP A 78 -15.92 17.95 3.95
N ASN A 79 -16.42 16.97 3.22
CA ASN A 79 -16.84 15.67 3.80
C ASN A 79 -16.01 14.48 3.31
N ALA A 80 -15.13 14.67 2.34
CA ALA A 80 -14.35 13.62 1.68
C ALA A 80 -12.82 13.83 1.82
N LEU A 81 -12.40 14.75 2.70
CA LEU A 81 -11.00 14.91 3.10
C LEU A 81 -10.47 13.67 3.87
N PRO A 82 -9.13 13.53 4.05
CA PRO A 82 -8.54 12.32 4.61
C PRO A 82 -9.07 11.93 5.99
N ALA A 83 -9.36 12.91 6.85
CA ALA A 83 -9.90 12.64 8.18
C ALA A 83 -11.28 11.97 8.09
N CYS A 84 -12.17 12.53 7.25
CA CYS A 84 -13.50 11.97 7.01
C CYS A 84 -13.45 10.59 6.37
N ARG A 85 -12.67 10.39 5.29
CA ARG A 85 -12.58 9.06 4.65
C ARG A 85 -12.03 8.00 5.59
N ASN A 86 -10.97 8.33 6.34
CA ASN A 86 -10.35 7.39 7.26
C ASN A 86 -11.29 6.98 8.41
N ILE A 87 -12.08 7.93 8.93
CA ILE A 87 -13.03 7.62 10.01
C ILE A 87 -14.27 6.91 9.48
N THR A 88 -14.77 7.25 8.28
CA THR A 88 -15.82 6.49 7.57
C THR A 88 -15.39 5.04 7.34
N ALA A 89 -14.18 4.82 6.80
CA ALA A 89 -13.64 3.48 6.61
C ALA A 89 -13.54 2.69 7.93
N ARG A 90 -13.22 3.36 9.04
CA ARG A 90 -13.20 2.75 10.38
C ARG A 90 -14.60 2.46 10.94
N ALA A 91 -15.59 3.25 10.58
CA ALA A 91 -17.00 3.06 10.94
C ALA A 91 -17.59 1.83 10.26
N ASN A 92 -17.11 1.50 9.07
CA ASN A 92 -17.56 0.32 8.31
C ASN A 92 -16.78 -0.96 8.65
N ALA A 93 -15.86 -0.91 9.62
CA ALA A 93 -15.13 -2.06 10.14
C ALA A 93 -15.91 -2.75 11.26
N LEU A 94 -16.03 -4.07 11.16
CA LEU A 94 -16.82 -4.92 12.04
C LEU A 94 -15.94 -5.58 13.11
N ASP A 95 -16.45 -5.72 14.33
CA ASP A 95 -15.73 -6.25 15.49
C ASP A 95 -16.43 -7.41 16.19
N GLN A 96 -17.71 -7.71 15.89
CA GLN A 96 -18.43 -8.83 16.48
C GLN A 96 -18.85 -9.85 15.41
N TYR A 97 -18.27 -11.05 15.45
CA TYR A 97 -18.54 -12.11 14.48
C TYR A 97 -19.18 -13.32 15.17
N SER A 98 -20.28 -13.81 14.62
CA SER A 98 -20.98 -15.00 15.08
C SER A 98 -21.13 -15.99 13.93
N PHE A 99 -20.49 -17.14 14.04
CA PHE A 99 -20.58 -18.24 13.09
C PHE A 99 -21.34 -19.41 13.72
N THR A 100 -22.32 -19.94 13.00
CA THR A 100 -23.04 -21.15 13.34
C THR A 100 -22.83 -22.17 12.24
N VAL A 101 -22.12 -23.25 12.55
CA VAL A 101 -21.82 -24.34 11.62
C VAL A 101 -22.67 -25.53 12.02
N LYS A 102 -23.58 -25.96 11.15
CA LYS A 102 -24.33 -27.22 11.25
C LYS A 102 -23.72 -28.22 10.31
N TYR A 103 -23.56 -29.46 10.75
CA TYR A 103 -22.90 -30.48 9.94
C TYR A 103 -23.52 -31.86 10.13
N GLU A 104 -23.65 -32.63 9.06
CA GLU A 104 -24.20 -33.98 9.09
C GLU A 104 -23.33 -34.95 8.31
N LYS A 105 -23.24 -36.19 8.82
CA LYS A 105 -22.54 -37.31 8.16
C LYS A 105 -21.09 -36.97 7.75
N ILE A 106 -20.41 -36.16 8.55
CA ILE A 106 -19.04 -35.72 8.26
C ILE A 106 -18.05 -36.89 8.40
N PRO A 107 -17.18 -37.14 7.41
CA PRO A 107 -16.15 -38.17 7.52
C PRO A 107 -15.24 -37.94 8.72
N GLN A 108 -14.89 -39.03 9.41
CA GLN A 108 -14.07 -38.99 10.62
C GLN A 108 -12.67 -38.39 10.40
N ARG A 109 -12.14 -38.46 9.17
CA ARG A 109 -10.91 -37.78 8.77
C ARG A 109 -11.01 -36.26 8.92
N LEU A 110 -12.13 -35.67 8.54
CA LEU A 110 -12.34 -34.22 8.65
C LEU A 110 -12.54 -33.81 10.11
N MET A 111 -13.26 -34.61 10.90
CA MET A 111 -13.39 -34.41 12.35
C MET A 111 -12.05 -34.49 13.10
N ASN A 112 -11.17 -35.42 12.71
CA ASN A 112 -9.81 -35.46 13.26
C ASN A 112 -9.00 -34.22 12.83
N ALA A 113 -9.06 -33.84 11.56
CA ALA A 113 -8.35 -32.66 11.05
C ALA A 113 -8.77 -31.37 11.79
N THR A 114 -10.08 -31.15 12.01
CA THR A 114 -10.56 -29.99 12.77
C THR A 114 -10.08 -30.03 14.23
N TYR A 115 -10.03 -31.21 14.85
CA TYR A 115 -9.47 -31.37 16.18
C TYR A 115 -7.95 -31.09 16.23
N GLN A 116 -7.19 -31.44 15.20
CA GLN A 116 -5.76 -31.08 15.11
C GLN A 116 -5.57 -29.56 15.03
N ILE A 117 -6.40 -28.87 14.24
CA ILE A 117 -6.39 -27.40 14.15
C ILE A 117 -6.70 -26.78 15.51
N TYR A 118 -7.71 -27.31 16.22
CA TYR A 118 -8.03 -26.87 17.57
C TYR A 118 -6.85 -27.03 18.54
N LYS A 119 -6.15 -28.18 18.51
CA LYS A 119 -4.95 -28.39 19.34
C LYS A 119 -3.85 -27.38 19.08
N LEU A 120 -3.62 -27.03 17.81
CA LEU A 120 -2.66 -25.98 17.45
C LEU A 120 -3.09 -24.62 18.00
N ALA A 121 -4.36 -24.25 17.84
CA ALA A 121 -4.91 -23.00 18.37
C ALA A 121 -4.81 -22.94 19.90
N ARG A 122 -5.14 -24.04 20.59
CA ARG A 122 -4.99 -24.18 22.03
C ARG A 122 -3.55 -24.01 22.47
N TYR A 123 -2.59 -24.60 21.76
CA TYR A 123 -1.17 -24.45 22.07
C TYR A 123 -0.70 -22.99 21.88
N ALA A 124 -1.04 -22.37 20.75
CA ALA A 124 -0.66 -20.99 20.46
C ALA A 124 -1.31 -19.98 21.41
N GLY A 125 -2.56 -20.22 21.80
CA GLY A 125 -3.34 -19.39 22.71
C GLY A 125 -3.32 -19.85 24.16
N PHE A 126 -2.38 -20.71 24.57
CA PHE A 126 -2.36 -21.36 25.89
C PHE A 126 -2.54 -20.37 27.07
N PRO A 127 -1.88 -19.19 27.11
CA PRO A 127 -2.06 -18.23 28.20
C PRO A 127 -3.45 -17.61 28.28
N TYR A 128 -4.21 -17.68 27.19
CA TYR A 128 -5.49 -17.00 27.01
C TYR A 128 -6.68 -17.96 27.06
N ASN A 129 -6.41 -19.28 27.05
CA ASN A 129 -7.41 -20.32 26.87
C ASN A 129 -7.97 -20.84 28.21
N SER A 130 -9.29 -21.01 28.26
CA SER A 130 -10.00 -21.76 29.29
C SER A 130 -11.00 -22.71 28.65
N GLU A 131 -11.05 -23.95 29.11
CA GLU A 131 -11.95 -24.99 28.59
C GLU A 131 -12.90 -25.48 29.69
N ASN A 132 -14.14 -25.76 29.31
CA ASN A 132 -15.07 -26.53 30.12
C ASN A 132 -15.59 -27.72 29.29
N VAL A 133 -15.39 -28.93 29.82
CA VAL A 133 -15.84 -30.20 29.20
C VAL A 133 -16.79 -30.97 30.11
N VAL A 134 -17.07 -30.45 31.31
CA VAL A 134 -17.92 -31.10 32.31
C VAL A 134 -19.34 -30.55 32.20
N ASP A 135 -20.33 -31.44 32.15
CA ASP A 135 -21.77 -31.12 32.09
C ASP A 135 -22.16 -30.16 30.94
N VAL A 136 -21.45 -30.22 29.81
CA VAL A 136 -21.77 -29.42 28.62
C VAL A 136 -22.91 -30.06 27.84
N ASN A 137 -24.05 -29.38 27.76
CA ASN A 137 -25.22 -29.81 26.99
C ASN A 137 -25.49 -28.86 25.82
N ASN A 138 -24.65 -28.94 24.79
CA ASN A 138 -24.80 -28.17 23.55
C ASN A 138 -25.57 -28.98 22.50
N GLN A 139 -26.07 -28.30 21.47
CA GLN A 139 -26.76 -28.97 20.36
C GLN A 139 -25.80 -29.94 19.65
N ALA A 140 -26.22 -31.21 19.53
CA ALA A 140 -25.50 -32.19 18.73
C ALA A 140 -25.40 -31.71 17.27
N ASN A 141 -24.28 -32.01 16.61
CA ASN A 141 -24.04 -31.66 15.20
C ASN A 141 -24.02 -30.15 14.88
N GLN A 142 -23.83 -29.31 15.89
CA GLN A 142 -23.69 -27.87 15.74
C GLN A 142 -22.43 -27.37 16.46
N LEU A 143 -21.73 -26.45 15.81
CA LEU A 143 -20.61 -25.68 16.36
C LEU A 143 -20.98 -24.20 16.28
N LYS A 144 -20.86 -23.46 17.39
CA LYS A 144 -20.95 -22.00 17.36
C LYS A 144 -19.60 -21.39 17.72
N LEU A 145 -19.18 -20.43 16.92
CA LEU A 145 -17.95 -19.67 17.13
C LEU A 145 -18.33 -18.19 17.22
N ARG A 146 -17.96 -17.53 18.30
CA ARG A 146 -18.04 -16.08 18.45
C ARG A 146 -16.65 -15.48 18.52
N VAL A 147 -16.41 -14.40 17.81
CA VAL A 147 -15.16 -13.64 17.83
C VAL A 147 -15.51 -12.18 18.06
N ASN A 148 -15.10 -11.64 19.21
CA ASN A 148 -15.36 -10.25 19.59
C ASN A 148 -14.01 -9.54 19.71
N PHE A 149 -13.70 -8.66 18.76
CA PHE A 149 -12.53 -7.81 18.83
C PHE A 149 -12.75 -6.69 19.85
N ALA A 150 -11.69 -6.27 20.54
CA ALA A 150 -11.73 -5.04 21.33
C ALA A 150 -11.99 -3.83 20.43
N GLU A 151 -12.47 -2.73 21.01
CA GLU A 151 -12.87 -1.53 20.28
C GLU A 151 -11.72 -0.88 19.49
N ASP A 152 -10.46 -1.20 19.74
CA ASP A 152 -9.28 -0.74 19.01
C ASP A 152 -8.65 -1.81 18.09
N HIS A 153 -9.30 -2.97 18.04
CA HIS A 153 -8.88 -4.19 17.35
C HIS A 153 -7.50 -4.73 17.76
N GLN A 154 -6.96 -4.39 18.94
CA GLN A 154 -5.66 -4.90 19.41
C GLN A 154 -5.75 -6.28 20.06
N SER A 155 -6.92 -6.67 20.55
CA SER A 155 -7.17 -8.01 21.09
C SER A 155 -8.53 -8.54 20.64
N ALA A 156 -8.74 -9.84 20.85
CA ALA A 156 -10.00 -10.51 20.56
C ALA A 156 -10.35 -11.54 21.64
N ASN A 157 -11.65 -11.68 21.90
CA ASN A 157 -12.23 -12.74 22.69
C ASN A 157 -12.87 -13.76 21.74
N VAL A 158 -12.46 -15.02 21.84
CA VAL A 158 -12.99 -16.10 21.01
C VAL A 158 -13.73 -17.10 21.89
N SER A 159 -14.98 -17.38 21.58
CA SER A 159 -15.81 -18.38 22.26
C SER A 159 -16.20 -19.48 21.28
N ILE A 160 -15.98 -20.73 21.66
CA ILE A 160 -16.27 -21.92 20.86
C ILE A 160 -17.21 -22.80 21.67
N GLU A 161 -18.45 -22.96 21.19
CA GLU A 161 -19.44 -23.92 21.72
C GLU A 161 -19.48 -25.13 20.78
N ALA A 162 -18.80 -26.22 21.17
CA ALA A 162 -18.82 -27.50 20.47
C ALA A 162 -19.72 -28.52 21.21
N PRO A 163 -20.17 -29.62 20.56
CA PRO A 163 -21.15 -30.53 21.17
C PRO A 163 -20.78 -31.11 22.54
N HIS A 164 -19.47 -31.29 22.80
CA HIS A 164 -18.97 -31.92 24.02
C HIS A 164 -17.96 -31.06 24.78
N ALA A 165 -17.78 -29.79 24.38
CA ALA A 165 -16.78 -28.91 24.98
C ALA A 165 -17.10 -27.45 24.67
N ASN A 166 -16.86 -26.58 25.66
CA ASN A 166 -16.79 -25.14 25.47
C ASN A 166 -15.34 -24.69 25.64
N ALA A 167 -14.87 -23.81 24.78
CA ALA A 167 -13.56 -23.19 24.90
C ALA A 167 -13.68 -21.68 24.74
N GLU A 168 -13.00 -20.95 25.62
CA GLU A 168 -12.91 -19.50 25.58
C GLU A 168 -11.43 -19.10 25.48
N PHE A 169 -11.14 -18.12 24.63
CA PHE A 169 -9.85 -17.44 24.57
C PHE A 169 -10.11 -15.98 24.90
N LYS A 170 -9.57 -15.48 26.01
CA LYS A 170 -9.80 -14.10 26.47
C LYS A 170 -8.57 -13.24 26.21
N ASN A 171 -8.79 -12.03 25.70
CA ASN A 171 -7.76 -11.04 25.44
C ASN A 171 -6.61 -11.56 24.55
N LEU A 172 -6.95 -12.31 23.51
CA LEU A 172 -5.99 -12.84 22.55
C LEU A 172 -5.40 -11.66 21.74
N PRO A 173 -4.08 -11.41 21.77
CA PRO A 173 -3.49 -10.30 21.04
C PRO A 173 -3.61 -10.49 19.52
N VAL A 174 -3.97 -9.42 18.82
CA VAL A 174 -4.09 -9.40 17.36
C VAL A 174 -2.86 -8.69 16.78
N PRO A 175 -1.95 -9.41 16.11
CA PRO A 175 -0.77 -8.81 15.50
C PRO A 175 -1.15 -7.69 14.53
N HIS A 176 -0.34 -6.62 14.47
CA HIS A 176 -0.65 -5.45 13.66
C HIS A 176 -0.95 -5.80 12.19
N MET A 177 -0.15 -6.67 11.58
CA MET A 177 -0.37 -7.10 10.19
C MET A 177 -1.62 -7.96 10.03
N ALA A 178 -1.97 -8.77 11.04
CA ALA A 178 -3.15 -9.64 10.98
C ALA A 178 -4.46 -8.85 10.98
N LYS A 179 -4.48 -7.62 11.53
CA LYS A 179 -5.67 -6.75 11.53
C LYS A 179 -6.21 -6.51 10.11
N HIS A 180 -5.33 -6.38 9.12
CA HIS A 180 -5.72 -6.12 7.73
C HIS A 180 -6.43 -7.30 7.07
N ILE A 181 -6.26 -8.51 7.60
CA ILE A 181 -6.95 -9.72 7.15
C ILE A 181 -8.21 -9.94 8.00
N LEU A 182 -8.04 -9.96 9.33
CA LEU A 182 -9.05 -10.39 10.27
C LEU A 182 -10.21 -9.40 10.47
N ILE A 183 -9.95 -8.09 10.36
CA ILE A 183 -10.98 -7.07 10.59
C ILE A 183 -11.76 -6.78 9.32
N ILE A 184 -12.84 -7.51 9.11
CA ILE A 184 -13.69 -7.40 7.93
C ILE A 184 -14.33 -6.01 7.87
N ASN A 185 -14.39 -5.46 6.66
CA ASN A 185 -15.00 -4.18 6.36
C ASN A 185 -16.15 -4.40 5.37
N ALA A 186 -17.26 -3.68 5.56
CA ALA A 186 -18.43 -3.82 4.70
C ALA A 186 -18.28 -3.17 3.31
N GLN A 187 -17.32 -2.25 3.13
CA GLN A 187 -17.06 -1.55 1.87
C GLN A 187 -15.79 -2.02 1.15
N TYR A 188 -14.73 -2.37 1.89
CA TYR A 188 -13.45 -2.73 1.30
C TYR A 188 -13.21 -4.23 1.30
N ASP A 189 -12.88 -4.76 0.12
CA ASP A 189 -12.50 -6.15 -0.05
C ASP A 189 -11.15 -6.46 0.62
N ILE A 190 -10.86 -7.76 0.76
CA ILE A 190 -9.66 -8.21 1.48
C ILE A 190 -8.36 -7.83 0.75
N ASP A 191 -8.34 -7.89 -0.57
CA ASP A 191 -7.20 -7.52 -1.41
C ASP A 191 -6.95 -6.01 -1.35
N GLU A 192 -8.01 -5.20 -1.31
CA GLU A 192 -7.91 -3.76 -1.09
C GLU A 192 -7.31 -3.45 0.26
N ARG A 193 -7.85 -4.00 1.36
CA ARG A 193 -7.31 -3.78 2.72
C ARG A 193 -5.84 -4.17 2.84
N MET A 194 -5.47 -5.29 2.22
CA MET A 194 -4.08 -5.79 2.20
C MET A 194 -3.17 -4.92 1.34
N GLY A 195 -3.62 -4.50 0.17
CA GLY A 195 -2.88 -3.58 -0.71
C GLY A 195 -2.64 -2.23 -0.02
N TYR A 196 -3.67 -1.66 0.61
CA TYR A 196 -3.58 -0.43 1.38
C TYR A 196 -2.52 -0.53 2.49
N ALA A 197 -2.47 -1.66 3.21
CA ALA A 197 -1.47 -1.89 4.26
C ALA A 197 -0.05 -2.05 3.71
N ALA A 198 0.12 -2.86 2.66
CA ALA A 198 1.42 -3.18 2.08
C ALA A 198 2.06 -1.98 1.36
N LEU A 199 1.25 -1.09 0.79
CA LEU A 199 1.70 0.06 0.01
C LEU A 199 1.51 1.40 0.74
N ASN A 200 1.44 1.41 2.07
CA ASN A 200 1.33 2.63 2.89
C ASN A 200 0.21 3.58 2.42
N GLY A 201 -0.94 3.03 2.03
CA GLY A 201 -2.09 3.78 1.54
C GLY A 201 -2.03 4.27 0.10
N GLN A 202 -1.04 3.81 -0.68
CA GLN A 202 -0.88 4.11 -2.10
C GLN A 202 -1.53 3.08 -3.04
N TYR A 203 -2.23 2.09 -2.49
CA TYR A 203 -3.07 1.16 -3.25
C TYR A 203 -4.41 1.82 -3.52
N ASN A 204 -4.78 2.02 -4.79
CA ASN A 204 -5.98 2.77 -5.23
C ASN A 204 -6.09 4.17 -4.59
N PRO A 205 -5.13 5.09 -4.86
CA PRO A 205 -5.20 6.42 -4.29
C PRO A 205 -6.40 7.20 -4.82
N VAL A 206 -6.83 8.14 -4.00
CA VAL A 206 -8.10 8.83 -4.14
C VAL A 206 -7.87 10.33 -4.20
N CYS A 207 -8.26 10.93 -5.33
CA CYS A 207 -8.32 12.38 -5.51
C CYS A 207 -9.73 12.89 -5.19
N VAL A 208 -9.82 14.07 -4.59
CA VAL A 208 -11.11 14.66 -4.19
C VAL A 208 -11.14 16.13 -4.59
N ALA A 209 -12.24 16.54 -5.22
CA ALA A 209 -12.64 17.94 -5.33
C ALA A 209 -13.87 18.16 -4.44
N ASP A 210 -13.63 18.58 -3.21
CA ASP A 210 -14.63 18.74 -2.16
C ASP A 210 -15.24 20.16 -2.17
N GLY A 211 -16.07 20.49 -1.18
CA GLY A 211 -16.78 21.77 -1.06
C GLY A 211 -15.87 22.98 -1.22
N SER A 212 -14.86 23.09 -0.36
CA SER A 212 -13.92 24.23 -0.29
C SER A 212 -12.46 23.82 -0.51
N SER A 213 -12.16 22.53 -0.39
CA SER A 213 -10.81 21.99 -0.49
C SER A 213 -10.70 20.92 -1.58
N ALA A 214 -9.48 20.67 -2.04
CA ALA A 214 -9.14 19.54 -2.89
C ALA A 214 -8.02 18.70 -2.27
N GLN A 215 -7.97 17.44 -2.66
CA GLN A 215 -6.93 16.49 -2.29
C GLN A 215 -6.39 15.79 -3.53
N THR A 216 -5.08 15.76 -3.70
CA THR A 216 -4.38 15.03 -4.76
C THR A 216 -4.29 13.52 -4.47
N PHE A 217 -3.92 12.73 -5.48
CA PHE A 217 -3.65 11.30 -5.31
C PHE A 217 -2.50 11.03 -4.30
N ASP A 218 -1.52 11.93 -4.21
CA ASP A 218 -0.39 11.78 -3.29
C ASP A 218 -0.73 12.32 -1.88
N ASN A 219 -2.01 12.55 -1.57
CA ASN A 219 -2.52 12.95 -0.26
C ASN A 219 -2.06 14.37 0.17
N LYS A 220 -2.00 15.31 -0.78
CA LYS A 220 -1.80 16.73 -0.52
C LYS A 220 -3.15 17.46 -0.57
N THR A 221 -3.53 18.06 0.55
CA THR A 221 -4.76 18.87 0.67
C THR A 221 -4.46 20.35 0.46
N TYR A 222 -5.32 21.06 -0.26
CA TYR A 222 -5.17 22.49 -0.56
C TYR A 222 -6.52 23.17 -0.83
N PRO A 223 -6.64 24.51 -0.67
CA PRO A 223 -7.90 25.21 -0.91
C PRO A 223 -8.27 25.21 -2.40
N LEU A 224 -9.53 24.89 -2.71
CA LEU A 224 -10.07 24.78 -4.06
C LEU A 224 -11.05 25.92 -4.34
N ASN A 225 -10.54 26.99 -4.95
CA ASN A 225 -11.35 28.14 -5.37
C ASN A 225 -11.60 28.08 -6.88
N LEU A 226 -12.74 27.51 -7.27
CA LEU A 226 -13.17 27.47 -8.67
C LEU A 226 -13.98 28.71 -9.03
N GLU A 227 -13.63 29.35 -10.14
CA GLU A 227 -14.47 30.40 -10.71
C GLU A 227 -15.83 29.85 -11.18
N LYS A 228 -16.89 30.63 -10.92
CA LYS A 228 -18.23 30.29 -11.38
C LYS A 228 -18.25 30.12 -12.90
N ASP A 229 -18.93 29.06 -13.33
CA ASP A 229 -19.17 28.70 -14.73
C ASP A 229 -17.92 28.45 -15.58
N SER A 230 -16.75 28.25 -14.95
CA SER A 230 -15.50 27.91 -15.63
C SER A 230 -15.11 26.46 -15.41
N TRP A 231 -14.77 25.76 -16.49
CA TRP A 231 -14.26 24.39 -16.42
C TRP A 231 -12.80 24.38 -15.99
N TYR A 232 -12.43 23.43 -15.12
CA TYR A 232 -11.07 23.15 -14.69
C TYR A 232 -10.73 21.70 -14.98
N VAL A 233 -9.47 21.42 -15.29
CA VAL A 233 -8.99 20.05 -15.51
C VAL A 233 -8.70 19.40 -14.16
N LEU A 234 -9.60 18.52 -13.70
CA LEU A 234 -9.40 17.76 -12.48
C LEU A 234 -8.29 16.72 -12.68
N MET A 235 -8.36 15.98 -13.77
CA MET A 235 -7.35 15.00 -14.17
C MET A 235 -7.36 14.83 -15.69
N THR A 236 -6.20 14.67 -16.31
CA THR A 236 -6.07 14.24 -17.70
C THR A 236 -4.87 13.31 -17.85
N SER A 237 -5.00 12.29 -18.69
CA SER A 237 -3.89 11.39 -19.01
C SER A 237 -2.76 12.16 -19.69
N ALA A 238 -1.55 11.98 -19.18
CA ALA A 238 -0.32 12.51 -19.73
C ALA A 238 0.64 11.37 -20.09
N PRO A 239 1.49 11.54 -21.10
CA PRO A 239 2.41 10.48 -21.47
C PRO A 239 3.47 10.26 -20.40
N LYS A 240 3.72 9.00 -20.03
CA LYS A 240 4.84 8.61 -19.15
C LYS A 240 6.16 9.02 -19.79
N GLN A 241 6.96 9.84 -19.11
CA GLN A 241 8.36 10.08 -19.51
C GLN A 241 9.18 8.81 -19.24
N ARG A 242 9.36 7.95 -20.25
CA ARG A 242 10.31 6.84 -20.15
C ARG A 242 11.75 7.37 -20.26
N GLN A 243 12.66 6.83 -19.44
CA GLN A 243 14.10 7.14 -19.48
C GLN A 243 14.77 6.80 -20.82
N ASN A 244 14.14 5.96 -21.67
CA ASN A 244 14.58 5.68 -23.03
C ASN A 244 13.61 6.34 -24.02
N ASN A 245 14.14 7.18 -24.91
CA ASN A 245 13.49 8.01 -25.94
C ASN A 245 12.50 7.29 -26.91
N LYS A 246 12.08 6.05 -26.67
CA LYS A 246 10.97 5.41 -27.38
C LYS A 246 9.65 5.72 -26.67
N PHE A 247 9.06 6.85 -27.02
CA PHE A 247 7.63 7.09 -26.82
C PHE A 247 6.85 6.03 -27.62
N ASP A 248 6.10 5.16 -26.94
CA ASP A 248 5.14 4.29 -27.62
C ASP A 248 3.85 5.08 -27.86
N PHE A 249 3.78 5.76 -29.00
CA PHE A 249 2.61 6.52 -29.41
C PHE A 249 1.40 5.64 -29.78
N LYS A 250 1.55 4.31 -29.93
CA LYS A 250 0.46 3.41 -30.38
C LYS A 250 -0.35 2.85 -29.22
N THR A 251 0.26 2.51 -28.09
CA THR A 251 -0.47 2.03 -26.89
C THR A 251 -1.14 3.16 -26.09
N GLN A 252 -0.76 4.42 -26.30
CA GLN A 252 -1.33 5.60 -25.62
C GLN A 252 -2.54 6.25 -26.31
N ARG A 253 -2.88 5.89 -27.55
CA ARG A 253 -4.04 6.47 -28.24
C ARG A 253 -5.38 5.90 -27.77
N ASN A 254 -5.38 4.68 -27.26
CA ASN A 254 -6.57 4.04 -26.72
C ASN A 254 -6.53 4.17 -25.19
N ASN A 255 -7.63 4.61 -24.59
CA ASN A 255 -7.84 4.77 -23.14
C ASN A 255 -7.26 6.04 -22.50
N ASN A 256 -7.17 7.15 -23.23
CA ASN A 256 -6.95 8.43 -22.55
C ASN A 256 -8.24 8.88 -21.84
N VAL A 257 -8.06 9.51 -20.69
CA VAL A 257 -9.16 10.00 -19.87
C VAL A 257 -8.91 11.46 -19.51
N THR A 258 -9.94 12.28 -19.60
CA THR A 258 -9.95 13.64 -19.07
C THR A 258 -11.20 13.84 -18.23
N ILE A 259 -11.02 14.26 -16.98
CA ILE A 259 -12.06 14.61 -16.03
C ILE A 259 -12.01 16.11 -15.82
N LEU A 260 -13.13 16.78 -16.07
CA LEU A 260 -13.31 18.20 -15.88
C LEU A 260 -14.29 18.45 -14.75
N VAL A 261 -14.09 19.53 -14.02
CA VAL A 261 -14.97 19.99 -12.95
C VAL A 261 -15.29 21.46 -13.14
N LYS A 262 -16.53 21.86 -12.89
CA LYS A 262 -17.01 23.26 -12.98
C LYS A 262 -17.89 23.59 -11.79
N GLN A 263 -17.73 24.77 -11.23
CA GLN A 263 -18.66 25.30 -10.22
C GLN A 263 -19.85 25.97 -10.92
N SER A 264 -21.06 25.40 -10.81
CA SER A 264 -22.27 25.87 -11.51
C SER A 264 -23.22 26.68 -10.62
N GLY A 265 -23.08 26.56 -9.29
CA GLY A 265 -23.83 27.34 -8.31
C GLY A 265 -23.13 27.32 -6.96
N ASP A 266 -23.76 27.83 -5.92
CA ASP A 266 -23.17 27.74 -4.58
C ASP A 266 -23.17 26.26 -4.14
N ASN A 267 -21.97 25.73 -3.89
CA ASN A 267 -21.70 24.31 -3.58
C ASN A 267 -22.16 23.28 -4.63
N LYS A 268 -22.46 23.68 -5.86
CA LYS A 268 -22.86 22.75 -6.92
C LYS A 268 -21.75 22.60 -7.93
N LYS A 269 -21.26 21.38 -8.12
CA LYS A 269 -20.21 21.07 -9.11
C LYS A 269 -20.82 20.29 -10.25
N GLU A 270 -20.44 20.59 -11.48
CA GLU A 270 -20.69 19.73 -12.63
C GLU A 270 -19.39 18.98 -12.95
N VAL A 271 -19.51 17.72 -13.34
CA VAL A 271 -18.36 16.88 -13.72
C VAL A 271 -18.58 16.35 -15.12
N LYS A 272 -17.52 16.40 -15.93
CA LYS A 272 -17.51 15.86 -17.29
C LYS A 272 -16.33 14.93 -17.45
N VAL A 273 -16.60 13.68 -17.83
CA VAL A 273 -15.58 12.68 -18.13
C VAL A 273 -15.56 12.46 -19.64
N VAL A 274 -14.38 12.61 -20.23
CA VAL A 274 -14.12 12.40 -21.65
C VAL A 274 -13.18 11.22 -21.77
N LEU A 275 -13.65 10.15 -22.41
CA LEU A 275 -12.93 8.89 -22.61
C LEU A 275 -12.57 8.74 -24.10
N ASN A 276 -11.44 8.12 -24.40
CA ASN A 276 -11.00 7.78 -25.76
C ASN A 276 -11.07 8.97 -26.73
N ASN A 277 -10.44 10.09 -26.37
CA ASN A 277 -10.39 11.32 -27.18
C ASN A 277 -11.78 11.88 -27.53
N GLY A 278 -12.80 11.60 -26.71
CA GLY A 278 -14.17 12.09 -26.94
C GLY A 278 -15.10 11.10 -27.63
N GLU A 279 -14.68 9.85 -27.83
CA GLU A 279 -15.56 8.77 -28.27
C GLU A 279 -16.72 8.54 -27.29
N HIS A 280 -16.45 8.64 -25.98
CA HIS A 280 -17.48 8.59 -24.96
C HIS A 280 -17.37 9.80 -24.02
N VAL A 281 -18.52 10.41 -23.74
CA VAL A 281 -18.64 11.55 -22.83
C VAL A 281 -19.68 11.23 -21.77
N ILE A 282 -19.30 11.36 -20.50
CA ILE A 282 -20.17 11.21 -19.34
C ILE A 282 -20.31 12.58 -18.68
N ASP A 283 -21.52 13.11 -18.69
CA ASP A 283 -21.88 14.37 -18.04
C ASP A 283 -22.64 14.07 -16.75
N MET A 284 -22.17 14.64 -15.63
CA MET A 284 -22.79 14.52 -14.32
C MET A 284 -23.14 15.91 -13.81
N GLN A 285 -24.43 16.13 -13.59
CA GLN A 285 -24.98 17.40 -13.14
C GLN A 285 -25.68 17.22 -11.79
N PRO A 286 -25.61 18.21 -10.90
CA PRO A 286 -26.26 18.13 -9.61
C PRO A 286 -27.78 18.19 -9.79
N THR A 287 -28.50 17.27 -9.17
CA THR A 287 -29.96 17.29 -9.07
C THR A 287 -30.37 17.00 -7.64
N SER A 288 -31.57 17.41 -7.23
CA SER A 288 -32.14 17.03 -5.94
C SER A 288 -33.38 16.18 -6.19
N ASN A 289 -33.14 14.90 -6.48
CA ASN A 289 -34.20 13.89 -6.62
C ASN A 289 -34.11 12.91 -5.44
N ASN A 290 -35.22 12.22 -5.12
CA ASN A 290 -35.28 11.29 -3.98
C ASN A 290 -34.31 10.09 -4.10
N ASP A 291 -33.97 9.69 -5.32
CA ASP A 291 -33.19 8.47 -5.59
C ASP A 291 -31.67 8.72 -5.74
N ALA A 292 -31.28 9.88 -6.29
CA ALA A 292 -29.92 10.22 -6.62
C ALA A 292 -29.71 11.75 -6.64
N ASN A 293 -28.55 12.19 -6.17
CA ASN A 293 -28.15 13.60 -6.15
C ASN A 293 -27.52 14.05 -7.48
N ALA A 294 -27.53 13.19 -8.49
CA ALA A 294 -26.93 13.46 -9.79
C ALA A 294 -27.83 13.03 -10.96
N LYS A 295 -27.91 13.88 -11.97
CA LYS A 295 -28.37 13.53 -13.31
C LYS A 295 -27.16 13.11 -14.13
N ILE A 296 -27.18 11.89 -14.67
CA ILE A 296 -26.09 11.35 -15.49
C ILE A 296 -26.54 11.21 -16.93
N GLN A 297 -25.69 11.67 -17.84
CA GLN A 297 -25.85 11.45 -19.27
C GLN A 297 -24.60 10.80 -19.83
N VAL A 298 -24.75 9.73 -20.60
CA VAL A 298 -23.66 9.12 -21.36
C VAL A 298 -23.98 9.33 -22.83
N ASN A 299 -23.08 9.99 -23.56
CA ASN A 299 -23.27 10.35 -24.97
C ASN A 299 -24.61 11.08 -25.22
N LYS A 300 -24.96 12.02 -24.33
CA LYS A 300 -26.22 12.79 -24.30
C LYS A 300 -27.49 11.97 -24.00
N LYS A 301 -27.39 10.67 -23.73
CA LYS A 301 -28.52 9.83 -23.31
C LYS A 301 -28.56 9.73 -21.79
N GLU A 302 -29.72 10.05 -21.20
CA GLU A 302 -29.91 9.96 -19.75
C GLU A 302 -29.75 8.53 -19.24
N GLN A 303 -29.03 8.40 -18.14
CA GLN A 303 -28.81 7.12 -17.45
C GLN A 303 -29.48 7.15 -16.09
N ARG A 304 -30.10 6.03 -15.72
CA ARG A 304 -30.72 5.89 -14.40
C ARG A 304 -29.67 5.39 -13.39
N ALA A 305 -29.58 6.08 -12.26
CA ALA A 305 -28.90 5.59 -11.07
C ALA A 305 -29.96 5.06 -10.08
N SER A 306 -29.73 3.87 -9.52
CA SER A 306 -30.64 3.22 -8.57
C SER A 306 -29.83 2.67 -7.40
N LYS A 307 -30.45 2.64 -6.21
CA LYS A 307 -29.87 2.05 -4.99
C LYS A 307 -29.90 0.52 -5.01
N ASN A 308 -30.83 -0.05 -5.78
CA ASN A 308 -31.09 -1.49 -5.74
C ASN A 308 -30.54 -2.24 -6.96
N ASN A 309 -30.20 -1.53 -8.04
CA ASN A 309 -29.80 -2.15 -9.30
C ASN A 309 -28.62 -1.38 -9.91
N VAL A 310 -27.67 -2.13 -10.46
CA VAL A 310 -26.57 -1.59 -11.26
C VAL A 310 -27.03 -1.42 -12.69
N ASN A 311 -26.89 -0.22 -13.24
CA ASN A 311 -27.12 0.06 -14.65
C ASN A 311 -25.81 -0.11 -15.43
N GLU A 312 -25.74 -1.10 -16.33
CA GLU A 312 -24.59 -1.30 -17.20
C GLU A 312 -24.75 -0.52 -18.51
N VAL A 313 -23.81 0.38 -18.79
CA VAL A 313 -23.79 1.19 -20.01
C VAL A 313 -22.77 0.60 -20.97
N THR A 314 -23.24 0.22 -22.16
CA THR A 314 -22.40 -0.31 -23.24
C THR A 314 -22.36 0.63 -24.44
N ASP A 315 -21.32 0.48 -25.26
CA ASP A 315 -21.21 1.15 -26.55
C ASP A 315 -21.97 0.40 -27.66
N ASN A 316 -21.87 0.89 -28.90
CA ASN A 316 -22.52 0.27 -30.06
C ASN A 316 -21.93 -1.11 -30.43
N GLN A 317 -20.76 -1.47 -29.90
CA GLN A 317 -20.09 -2.75 -30.10
C GLN A 317 -20.30 -3.70 -28.91
N ASN A 318 -21.21 -3.35 -27.99
CA ASN A 318 -21.51 -4.08 -26.76
C ASN A 318 -20.31 -4.17 -25.79
N GLN A 319 -19.35 -3.26 -25.91
CA GLN A 319 -18.27 -3.07 -24.94
C GLN A 319 -18.79 -2.24 -23.76
N ARG A 320 -18.47 -2.65 -22.54
CA ARG A 320 -18.91 -1.96 -21.32
C ARG A 320 -18.13 -0.67 -21.11
N ILE A 321 -18.83 0.47 -21.16
CA ILE A 321 -18.27 1.80 -20.88
C ILE A 321 -18.20 2.02 -19.37
N ALA A 322 -19.33 1.86 -18.68
CA ALA A 322 -19.45 2.16 -17.25
C ALA A 322 -20.57 1.34 -16.57
N GLN A 323 -20.48 1.20 -15.25
CA GLN A 323 -21.53 0.71 -14.37
C GLN A 323 -21.96 1.86 -13.45
N ILE A 324 -23.26 2.14 -13.38
CA ILE A 324 -23.83 3.29 -12.67
C ILE A 324 -24.82 2.81 -11.62
N TYR A 325 -24.65 3.23 -10.38
CA TYR A 325 -25.57 2.95 -9.28
C TYR A 325 -25.51 4.06 -8.23
N ALA A 326 -26.55 4.19 -7.40
CA ALA A 326 -26.59 5.17 -6.32
C ALA A 326 -26.36 4.48 -4.97
N LEU A 327 -25.68 5.14 -4.04
CA LEU A 327 -25.55 4.69 -2.66
C LEU A 327 -26.70 5.24 -1.80
N PRO A 328 -26.92 4.73 -0.58
CA PRO A 328 -28.02 5.18 0.28
C PRO A 328 -28.07 6.70 0.53
N SER A 329 -26.90 7.35 0.63
CA SER A 329 -26.73 8.81 0.75
C SER A 329 -27.22 9.61 -0.47
N GLY A 330 -27.50 8.95 -1.59
CA GLY A 330 -27.86 9.58 -2.85
C GLY A 330 -26.65 9.98 -3.70
N GLU A 331 -25.42 9.76 -3.22
CA GLU A 331 -24.24 9.85 -4.09
C GLU A 331 -24.28 8.75 -5.16
N VAL A 332 -23.73 9.05 -6.32
CA VAL A 332 -23.78 8.19 -7.49
C VAL A 332 -22.37 7.73 -7.84
N VAL A 333 -22.22 6.42 -7.95
CA VAL A 333 -20.98 5.76 -8.33
C VAL A 333 -21.01 5.45 -9.83
N VAL A 334 -19.95 5.86 -10.51
CA VAL A 334 -19.68 5.55 -11.91
C VAL A 334 -18.38 4.75 -11.97
N ASN A 335 -18.51 3.42 -12.06
CA ASN A 335 -17.39 2.50 -12.16
C ASN A 335 -17.03 2.27 -13.63
N MET A 336 -15.79 2.57 -14.01
CA MET A 336 -15.25 2.43 -15.37
C MET A 336 -14.06 1.47 -15.36
N PRO A 337 -14.29 0.16 -15.23
CA PRO A 337 -13.22 -0.81 -14.99
C PRO A 337 -12.23 -0.91 -16.17
N GLN A 338 -12.70 -0.78 -17.41
CA GLN A 338 -11.82 -0.78 -18.60
C GLN A 338 -10.85 0.42 -18.62
N TYR A 339 -11.25 1.52 -18.01
CA TYR A 339 -10.46 2.75 -17.91
C TYR A 339 -9.67 2.81 -16.59
N GLY A 340 -9.96 1.94 -15.62
CA GLY A 340 -9.28 1.88 -14.34
C GLY A 340 -9.63 3.02 -13.40
N LEU A 341 -10.89 3.50 -13.47
CA LEU A 341 -11.39 4.62 -12.68
C LEU A 341 -12.72 4.29 -12.03
N VAL A 342 -12.91 4.77 -10.80
CA VAL A 342 -14.22 4.81 -10.12
C VAL A 342 -14.45 6.24 -9.68
N LEU A 343 -15.62 6.79 -9.97
CA LEU A 343 -16.03 8.11 -9.51
C LEU A 343 -17.20 7.99 -8.55
N ASN A 344 -17.11 8.66 -7.41
CA ASN A 344 -18.22 8.82 -6.48
C ASN A 344 -18.59 10.31 -6.41
N TYR A 345 -19.86 10.64 -6.68
CA TYR A 345 -20.30 12.02 -6.89
C TYR A 345 -21.66 12.29 -6.23
N ASP A 346 -21.75 13.33 -5.39
CA ASP A 346 -22.97 13.67 -4.63
C ASP A 346 -23.66 14.98 -5.06
N GLY A 347 -23.22 15.59 -6.17
CA GLY A 347 -23.71 16.91 -6.60
C GLY A 347 -22.84 18.09 -6.14
N SER A 348 -22.16 17.95 -5.02
CA SER A 348 -21.36 19.02 -4.40
C SER A 348 -19.86 18.73 -4.44
N ARG A 349 -19.48 17.45 -4.41
CA ARG A 349 -18.10 16.95 -4.46
C ARG A 349 -17.98 15.75 -5.38
N VAL A 350 -16.76 15.53 -5.85
CA VAL A 350 -16.39 14.34 -6.63
C VAL A 350 -15.13 13.71 -6.04
N MET A 351 -15.20 12.41 -5.83
CA MET A 351 -14.09 11.53 -5.47
C MET A 351 -13.72 10.69 -6.69
N VAL A 352 -12.42 10.57 -6.96
CA VAL A 352 -11.88 9.83 -8.10
C VAL A 352 -10.87 8.82 -7.57
N ASP A 353 -11.18 7.54 -7.73
CA ASP A 353 -10.26 6.45 -7.48
C ASP A 353 -9.60 6.06 -8.79
N ALA A 354 -8.27 5.99 -8.78
CA ALA A 354 -7.48 5.65 -9.96
C ALA A 354 -6.55 4.48 -9.67
N ASN A 355 -6.51 3.51 -10.59
CA ASN A 355 -5.56 2.41 -10.48
C ASN A 355 -4.12 2.82 -10.87
N ASP A 356 -3.16 1.95 -10.59
CA ASP A 356 -1.72 2.23 -10.73
C ASP A 356 -1.26 2.55 -12.17
N ARG A 357 -2.10 2.29 -13.20
CA ARG A 357 -1.77 2.63 -14.60
C ARG A 357 -1.51 4.13 -14.76
N PHE A 358 -2.18 4.95 -13.96
CA PHE A 358 -2.14 6.42 -13.99
C PHE A 358 -0.94 6.99 -13.23
N ARG A 359 -0.18 6.16 -12.49
CA ARG A 359 1.03 6.60 -11.79
C ARG A 359 2.03 7.21 -12.78
N ASP A 360 2.52 8.40 -12.45
CA ASP A 360 3.39 9.25 -13.27
C ASP A 360 2.81 9.66 -14.64
N ALA A 361 1.51 9.44 -14.88
CA ALA A 361 0.86 9.55 -16.18
C ALA A 361 -0.39 10.43 -16.17
N ILE A 362 -0.47 11.38 -15.24
CA ILE A 362 -1.58 12.32 -15.19
C ILE A 362 -1.10 13.75 -14.96
N ARG A 363 -1.96 14.70 -15.33
CA ARG A 363 -1.84 16.11 -14.97
C ARG A 363 -3.23 16.61 -14.59
N GLY A 364 -3.31 17.62 -13.74
CA GLY A 364 -4.59 18.20 -13.31
C GLY A 364 -4.53 18.63 -11.86
N LEU A 365 -5.66 19.11 -11.36
CA LEU A 365 -5.84 19.43 -9.94
C LEU A 365 -5.58 18.22 -9.02
N CYS A 366 -5.77 16.99 -9.51
CA CYS A 366 -5.44 15.77 -8.77
C CYS A 366 -3.93 15.50 -8.59
N GLY A 367 -3.06 16.37 -9.10
CA GLY A 367 -1.62 16.30 -8.92
C GLY A 367 -0.88 15.51 -10.00
N SER A 368 0.30 15.01 -9.63
CA SER A 368 1.22 14.29 -10.52
C SER A 368 1.06 12.77 -10.42
N PHE A 369 0.55 12.28 -9.27
CA PHE A 369 0.41 10.88 -8.91
C PHE A 369 1.74 10.12 -9.01
N THR A 370 2.76 10.63 -8.35
CA THR A 370 4.11 10.04 -8.30
C THR A 370 4.37 9.34 -6.97
N GLY A 371 3.51 9.58 -5.97
CA GLY A 371 3.71 9.27 -4.56
C GLY A 371 4.35 10.41 -3.77
N GLU A 372 4.71 11.53 -4.41
CA GLU A 372 5.47 12.63 -3.81
C GLU A 372 4.68 13.95 -3.78
N LYS A 373 4.18 14.34 -2.61
CA LYS A 373 3.44 15.62 -2.41
C LYS A 373 4.20 16.88 -2.85
N ALA A 374 5.53 16.80 -2.92
CA ALA A 374 6.38 17.92 -3.27
C ALA A 374 6.21 18.34 -4.75
N ASP A 375 5.81 17.43 -5.64
CA ASP A 375 5.66 17.71 -7.07
C ASP A 375 4.21 17.75 -7.57
N ASP A 376 3.25 17.52 -6.69
CA ASP A 376 1.82 17.57 -7.00
C ASP A 376 1.35 18.86 -7.65
N PHE A 377 1.98 20.00 -7.33
CA PHE A 377 1.62 21.29 -7.93
C PHE A 377 2.33 21.53 -9.27
N ILE A 378 2.49 20.46 -10.05
CA ILE A 378 3.02 20.51 -11.40
C ILE A 378 1.96 21.09 -12.34
N THR A 379 2.35 22.08 -13.14
CA THR A 379 1.49 22.72 -14.14
C THR A 379 1.54 22.01 -15.49
N PRO A 380 0.66 22.34 -16.45
CA PRO A 380 0.72 21.80 -17.81
C PRO A 380 2.07 22.04 -18.52
N ARG A 381 2.86 23.05 -18.10
CA ARG A 381 4.22 23.32 -18.62
C ARG A 381 5.33 22.56 -17.88
N ASN A 382 4.99 21.58 -17.04
CA ASN A 382 5.92 20.85 -16.16
C ASN A 382 6.73 21.74 -15.21
N CYS A 383 6.10 22.83 -14.76
CA CYS A 383 6.65 23.74 -13.75
C CYS A 383 5.92 23.47 -12.42
N ILE A 384 6.67 23.24 -11.33
CA ILE A 384 6.09 23.06 -9.99
C ILE A 384 5.88 24.44 -9.36
N LEU A 385 4.68 24.65 -8.81
CA LEU A 385 4.32 25.87 -8.08
C LEU A 385 4.31 25.64 -6.56
N ARG A 386 4.48 26.72 -5.80
CA ARG A 386 4.33 26.70 -4.33
C ARG A 386 2.89 26.95 -3.90
N GLU A 387 2.27 27.95 -4.51
CA GLU A 387 0.97 28.44 -4.12
C GLU A 387 -0.16 27.68 -4.79
N ALA A 388 -1.12 27.20 -3.99
CA ALA A 388 -2.29 26.46 -4.46
C ALA A 388 -3.16 27.30 -5.41
N ARG A 389 -3.26 28.62 -5.17
CA ARG A 389 -4.05 29.54 -6.00
C ARG A 389 -3.56 29.55 -7.45
N ASP A 390 -2.26 29.70 -7.65
CA ASP A 390 -1.67 29.77 -8.99
C ASP A 390 -1.72 28.41 -9.68
N PHE A 391 -1.57 27.32 -8.91
CA PHE A 391 -1.78 25.96 -9.40
C PHE A 391 -3.21 25.73 -9.90
N VAL A 392 -4.23 26.11 -9.13
CA VAL A 392 -5.63 25.98 -9.55
C VAL A 392 -5.90 26.78 -10.82
N ALA A 393 -5.42 28.03 -10.87
CA ALA A 393 -5.62 28.91 -12.02
C ALA A 393 -4.92 28.39 -13.30
N ALA A 394 -3.77 27.71 -13.17
CA ALA A 394 -3.07 27.09 -14.30
C ALA A 394 -3.87 25.97 -15.01
N TYR A 395 -4.87 25.40 -14.33
CA TYR A 395 -5.76 24.36 -14.86
C TYR A 395 -7.15 24.87 -15.25
N SER A 396 -7.40 26.18 -15.16
CA SER A 396 -8.61 26.80 -15.68
C SER A 396 -8.68 26.69 -17.19
N LEU A 397 -9.86 26.37 -17.73
CA LEU A 397 -10.15 26.41 -19.16
C LEU A 397 -10.62 27.80 -19.65
N SER A 398 -10.85 28.76 -18.74
CA SER A 398 -11.26 30.13 -19.06
C SER A 398 -10.12 30.97 -19.63
N SER A 399 -10.38 31.71 -20.70
CA SER A 399 -9.38 32.54 -21.40
C SER A 399 -8.78 33.63 -20.51
N ASN A 400 -9.59 34.28 -19.66
CA ASN A 400 -9.17 35.42 -18.83
C ASN A 400 -8.06 35.05 -17.82
N ASN A 401 -8.11 33.85 -17.26
CA ASN A 401 -7.12 33.36 -16.30
C ASN A 401 -5.96 32.63 -16.96
N LYS A 402 -6.22 31.90 -18.06
CA LYS A 402 -5.18 31.25 -18.84
C LYS A 402 -4.08 32.24 -19.22
N ASP A 403 -4.44 33.39 -19.76
CA ASP A 403 -3.44 34.32 -20.30
C ASP A 403 -2.60 34.97 -19.20
N ASN A 404 -3.20 35.37 -18.08
CA ASN A 404 -2.49 35.95 -16.94
C ASN A 404 -1.52 34.97 -16.27
N VAL A 405 -1.95 33.74 -16.01
CA VAL A 405 -1.11 32.73 -15.36
C VAL A 405 -0.06 32.19 -16.34
N ASN A 406 -0.41 32.02 -17.62
CA ASN A 406 0.54 31.61 -18.64
C ASN A 406 1.65 32.64 -18.86
N ALA A 407 1.32 33.93 -18.78
CA ALA A 407 2.31 35.02 -18.84
C ALA A 407 3.24 35.04 -17.61
N ARG A 408 2.79 34.57 -16.44
CA ARG A 408 3.65 34.43 -15.25
C ARG A 408 4.49 33.15 -15.29
N LEU A 409 3.91 32.05 -15.78
CA LEU A 409 4.58 30.75 -15.95
C LEU A 409 5.68 30.75 -17.03
N SER A 410 5.70 31.74 -17.92
CA SER A 410 6.80 31.93 -18.88
C SER A 410 8.06 32.48 -18.21
N ASN A 411 7.95 33.11 -17.03
CA ASN A 411 9.09 33.51 -16.22
C ASN A 411 9.61 32.32 -15.39
N LYS A 412 10.84 31.87 -15.68
CA LYS A 412 11.46 30.71 -15.02
C LYS A 412 11.68 30.90 -13.52
N GLU A 413 11.75 32.13 -13.02
CA GLU A 413 11.89 32.42 -11.58
C GLU A 413 10.65 32.02 -10.76
N PHE A 414 9.50 31.90 -11.41
CA PHE A 414 8.25 31.51 -10.76
C PHE A 414 8.16 30.00 -10.49
N CYS A 415 8.99 29.20 -11.16
CA CYS A 415 9.00 27.75 -11.05
C CYS A 415 9.92 27.28 -9.92
N VAL A 416 9.42 26.37 -9.08
CA VAL A 416 10.28 25.64 -8.14
C VAL A 416 11.12 24.63 -8.93
N PRO A 417 12.46 24.64 -8.78
CA PRO A 417 13.30 23.65 -9.45
C PRO A 417 12.95 22.24 -8.94
N GLN A 418 12.70 21.32 -9.87
CA GLN A 418 12.54 19.91 -9.54
C GLN A 418 13.90 19.37 -9.04
N LYS A 419 14.05 19.17 -7.73
CA LYS A 419 15.15 18.36 -7.20
C LYS A 419 14.86 16.90 -7.52
N LYS A 420 15.22 16.44 -8.72
CA LYS A 420 15.20 15.01 -9.04
C LYS A 420 16.27 14.33 -8.19
N VAL A 421 15.86 13.69 -7.10
CA VAL A 421 16.73 12.82 -6.30
C VAL A 421 16.96 11.56 -7.14
N GLN A 422 18.02 11.55 -7.95
CA GLN A 422 18.46 10.31 -8.56
C GLN A 422 19.17 9.49 -7.51
N PHE A 423 18.53 8.43 -7.04
CA PHE A 423 19.23 7.36 -6.35
C PHE A 423 20.19 6.75 -7.35
N GLN A 424 21.46 7.15 -7.27
CA GLN A 424 22.50 6.43 -7.98
C GLN A 424 22.53 5.03 -7.37
N GLN A 425 22.37 4.00 -8.20
CA GLN A 425 22.67 2.64 -7.76
C GLN A 425 24.11 2.63 -7.28
N VAL A 426 24.30 2.65 -5.96
CA VAL A 426 25.58 2.33 -5.36
C VAL A 426 25.71 0.83 -5.58
N ILE A 427 26.45 0.44 -6.63
CA ILE A 427 26.82 -0.95 -6.82
C ILE A 427 27.57 -1.35 -5.56
N ASN A 428 26.93 -2.15 -4.72
CA ASN A 428 27.63 -2.83 -3.66
C ASN A 428 28.68 -3.72 -4.35
N GLU A 429 29.97 -3.51 -4.07
CA GLU A 429 31.11 -4.18 -4.75
C GLU A 429 31.09 -5.72 -4.66
N LYS A 430 30.08 -6.32 -4.03
CA LYS A 430 29.84 -7.77 -4.06
C LYS A 430 29.28 -8.28 -5.40
N HIS A 431 28.83 -7.43 -6.32
CA HIS A 431 28.17 -7.88 -7.57
C HIS A 431 28.84 -7.42 -8.87
N THR A 432 30.11 -6.97 -8.83
CA THR A 432 30.93 -6.90 -10.05
C THR A 432 31.52 -8.29 -10.32
N GLY A 433 30.74 -9.19 -10.93
CA GLY A 433 31.29 -10.47 -11.39
C GLY A 433 30.36 -11.65 -11.65
N HIS A 434 29.04 -11.55 -11.50
CA HIS A 434 28.17 -12.67 -11.85
C HIS A 434 27.04 -12.25 -12.78
N TYR A 435 27.26 -12.50 -14.07
CA TYR A 435 26.19 -12.71 -15.02
C TYR A 435 25.48 -14.01 -14.62
N VAL A 436 24.47 -13.90 -13.76
CA VAL A 436 23.60 -15.03 -13.42
C VAL A 436 22.53 -15.12 -14.49
N GLN A 437 22.49 -16.24 -15.22
CA GLN A 437 21.34 -16.56 -16.06
C GLN A 437 20.07 -16.48 -15.21
N ASN A 438 19.15 -15.59 -15.59
CA ASN A 438 17.83 -15.50 -15.00
C ASN A 438 17.11 -16.84 -15.14
N LYS A 439 17.17 -17.70 -14.12
CA LYS A 439 16.04 -18.58 -13.82
C LYS A 439 14.95 -17.66 -13.27
N ARG A 440 13.96 -17.38 -14.12
CA ARG A 440 12.71 -16.73 -13.73
C ARG A 440 12.19 -17.40 -12.46
N PHE A 441 12.17 -16.66 -11.36
CA PHE A 441 11.34 -17.02 -10.22
C PHE A 441 9.89 -16.97 -10.70
N ASN A 442 9.32 -18.15 -10.89
CA ASN A 442 7.94 -18.33 -11.31
C ASN A 442 7.05 -18.09 -10.08
N LEU A 443 6.42 -16.91 -9.99
CA LEU A 443 5.46 -16.57 -8.93
C LEU A 443 4.10 -17.29 -9.07
N LYS A 444 3.98 -18.29 -9.96
CA LYS A 444 2.78 -19.14 -10.09
C LYS A 444 2.50 -20.07 -8.89
N GLY A 445 3.31 -20.05 -7.82
CA GLY A 445 3.15 -20.94 -6.67
C GLY A 445 2.29 -20.43 -5.50
N LEU A 446 1.77 -19.19 -5.57
CA LEU A 446 1.02 -18.57 -4.46
C LEU A 446 -0.49 -18.46 -4.68
N TRP A 447 -1.01 -19.06 -5.76
CA TRP A 447 -2.44 -19.11 -6.07
C TRP A 447 -2.83 -20.54 -6.41
N PHE A 448 -3.26 -21.32 -5.41
CA PHE A 448 -4.05 -22.52 -5.69
C PHE A 448 -5.51 -22.10 -5.80
N LEU A 449 -6.02 -22.00 -7.05
CA LEU A 449 -7.33 -22.50 -7.49
C LEU A 449 -7.53 -22.21 -8.98
N ASN A 450 -7.80 -23.29 -9.73
CA ASN A 450 -8.28 -23.41 -11.11
C ASN A 450 -7.43 -22.86 -12.26
N ASP A 451 -6.87 -23.78 -13.05
CA ASP A 451 -6.87 -23.69 -14.52
C ASP A 451 -6.89 -25.12 -15.10
N ASN A 452 -8.02 -25.47 -15.72
CA ASN A 452 -8.01 -26.32 -16.89
C ASN A 452 -7.83 -25.35 -18.06
N ASP A 453 -6.75 -25.47 -18.85
CA ASP A 453 -6.89 -25.53 -20.30
C ASP A 453 -5.57 -25.81 -21.02
N ASN A 454 -5.77 -26.53 -22.13
CA ASN A 454 -4.80 -27.23 -22.95
C ASN A 454 -3.74 -26.34 -23.61
N GLU A 455 -2.54 -26.92 -23.70
CA GLU A 455 -1.45 -26.48 -24.57
C GLU A 455 -1.81 -26.58 -26.06
N ASN A 456 -1.31 -25.64 -26.86
CA ASN A 456 -0.73 -25.94 -28.16
C ASN A 456 0.23 -24.84 -28.67
N ASN A 457 1.52 -25.15 -28.51
CA ASN A 457 2.59 -25.18 -29.50
C ASN A 457 2.99 -23.99 -30.41
N SER A 458 4.32 -23.76 -30.37
CA SER A 458 5.26 -23.49 -31.48
C SER A 458 5.20 -22.18 -32.27
N ASN A 459 6.28 -21.38 -32.25
CA ASN A 459 7.41 -21.59 -33.18
C ASN A 459 8.59 -20.63 -32.97
N GLN A 460 9.78 -21.18 -33.19
CA GLN A 460 11.09 -20.54 -33.27
C GLN A 460 11.22 -19.67 -34.53
N SER A 461 12.08 -18.65 -34.49
CA SER A 461 13.10 -18.45 -35.54
C SER A 461 14.23 -17.56 -35.02
N GLY A 462 15.47 -17.93 -35.34
CA GLY A 462 16.70 -17.30 -34.89
C GLY A 462 17.55 -16.69 -35.99
N ASN A 463 18.71 -16.18 -35.57
CA ASN A 463 19.90 -15.74 -36.33
C ASN A 463 19.69 -14.44 -37.16
N ASN A 464 20.65 -13.53 -37.34
CA ASN A 464 22.10 -13.60 -37.28
C ASN A 464 22.74 -12.18 -37.27
N GLU A 465 24.06 -12.13 -37.03
CA GLU A 465 25.07 -11.15 -37.53
C GLU A 465 25.60 -9.97 -36.67
N ASN A 466 26.85 -10.21 -36.21
CA ASN A 466 28.09 -9.48 -36.50
C ASN A 466 28.33 -8.02 -36.03
N ASN A 467 29.02 -7.93 -34.90
CA ASN A 467 30.35 -7.34 -34.70
C ASN A 467 30.76 -6.10 -35.54
N ARG A 468 30.95 -4.94 -34.87
CA ARG A 468 31.98 -3.96 -35.26
C ARG A 468 32.42 -3.08 -34.08
N ASN A 469 33.72 -3.16 -33.86
CA ASN A 469 34.59 -2.45 -32.94
C ASN A 469 34.56 -0.92 -33.17
N LYS A 470 34.66 -0.09 -32.11
CA LYS A 470 35.34 1.22 -32.17
C LYS A 470 35.62 1.81 -30.78
N ASN A 471 36.87 2.25 -30.64
CA ASN A 471 37.55 2.77 -29.45
C ASN A 471 37.10 4.17 -28.98
N TRP A 472 37.14 4.33 -27.65
CA TRP A 472 37.65 5.44 -26.82
C TRP A 472 37.63 6.89 -27.33
N ARG A 473 37.12 7.79 -26.47
CA ARG A 473 37.82 9.05 -26.10
C ARG A 473 37.32 9.62 -24.76
N HIS A 474 38.30 10.00 -23.93
CA HIS A 474 38.18 10.65 -22.63
C HIS A 474 37.91 12.16 -22.73
N GLY A 475 37.25 12.69 -21.69
CA GLY A 475 37.41 14.04 -21.13
C GLY A 475 36.56 14.10 -19.85
N LYS A 476 37.09 14.08 -18.62
CA LYS A 476 37.74 15.19 -17.86
C LYS A 476 36.94 16.49 -18.04
N THR A 477 36.45 17.18 -17.00
CA THR A 477 37.14 17.55 -15.75
C THR A 477 36.16 18.21 -14.75
N GLN A 478 36.51 18.09 -13.46
CA GLN A 478 36.50 19.10 -12.37
C GLN A 478 35.15 19.59 -11.80
N ASN A 479 34.83 19.25 -10.55
CA ASN A 479 35.29 19.84 -9.27
C ASN A 479 34.74 21.24 -8.99
N SER A 480 33.87 21.34 -7.98
CA SER A 480 34.01 22.32 -6.91
C SER A 480 33.13 21.92 -5.72
N ASN A 481 33.78 21.92 -4.56
CA ASN A 481 33.26 21.69 -3.22
C ASN A 481 32.13 22.65 -2.86
N GLU A 482 31.23 22.25 -1.96
CA GLU A 482 31.20 22.80 -0.59
C GLU A 482 30.01 22.26 0.23
N ASN A 483 30.38 21.73 1.40
CA ASN A 483 29.70 21.78 2.70
C ASN A 483 28.25 22.30 2.71
N ASN A 484 27.30 21.52 3.23
CA ASN A 484 27.16 21.33 4.68
C ASN A 484 25.99 20.38 5.01
N SER A 485 26.28 19.53 6.00
CA SER A 485 25.42 19.04 7.08
C SER A 485 23.90 19.22 6.99
N ASN A 486 23.18 18.10 7.08
CA ASN A 486 22.20 17.83 8.15
C ASN A 486 21.88 16.32 8.09
N ASN A 487 22.25 15.56 9.11
CA ASN A 487 21.48 15.33 10.34
C ASN A 487 20.12 14.69 10.04
N SER A 488 20.05 13.37 10.18
CA SER A 488 18.78 12.67 10.35
C SER A 488 18.98 11.48 11.29
N GLY A 489 18.33 11.62 12.43
CA GLY A 489 18.24 10.63 13.48
C GLY A 489 17.53 9.36 13.01
N ASN A 490 18.12 8.26 13.46
CA ASN A 490 17.58 6.95 13.72
C ASN A 490 16.04 6.81 13.77
N ARG A 491 15.55 5.76 13.11
CA ARG A 491 14.49 4.90 13.66
C ARG A 491 14.93 3.44 13.57
N ASN A 492 15.18 2.88 14.76
CA ASN A 492 15.38 1.47 15.04
C ASN A 492 14.11 0.67 14.73
N SER A 493 14.31 -0.54 14.23
CA SER A 493 13.37 -1.65 14.34
C SER A 493 14.04 -2.74 15.18
N ASN A 494 13.44 -3.07 16.33
CA ASN A 494 13.73 -4.27 17.08
C ASN A 494 12.46 -5.13 17.15
N GLU A 495 12.61 -6.43 16.93
CA GLU A 495 11.67 -7.47 17.35
C GLU A 495 12.39 -8.45 18.30
N ASN A 496 11.95 -8.41 19.56
CA ASN A 496 11.55 -9.50 20.48
C ASN A 496 12.35 -10.83 20.56
N ASN A 497 12.85 -11.17 21.77
CA ASN A 497 12.06 -11.94 22.76
C ASN A 497 12.74 -12.10 24.15
N SER A 498 11.85 -12.15 25.16
CA SER A 498 11.87 -12.56 26.59
C SER A 498 12.81 -13.69 27.01
N ASN A 499 13.19 -13.93 28.27
CA ASN A 499 13.09 -13.31 29.61
C ASN A 499 13.95 -14.23 30.50
N GLU A 500 14.91 -13.70 31.28
CA GLU A 500 15.02 -13.93 32.73
C GLU A 500 16.36 -13.46 33.31
N SER A 501 16.23 -12.72 34.41
CA SER A 501 17.19 -12.51 35.51
C SER A 501 18.48 -11.71 35.25
N ASN A 502 18.41 -10.44 35.68
CA ASN A 502 19.40 -9.74 36.50
C ASN A 502 20.89 -9.94 36.17
N ASN A 503 21.42 -9.08 35.30
CA ASN A 503 22.60 -8.28 35.68
C ASN A 503 22.70 -7.03 34.79
N LYS A 504 22.71 -5.86 35.44
CA LYS A 504 23.06 -4.60 34.80
C LYS A 504 24.53 -4.66 34.37
N ASN A 505 24.79 -4.10 33.18
CA ASN A 505 26.10 -3.78 32.58
C ASN A 505 26.92 -4.95 32.02
N GLN A 506 26.80 -5.19 30.71
CA GLN A 506 27.92 -5.35 29.78
C GLN A 506 27.37 -5.47 28.34
N HIS A 507 27.20 -4.34 27.65
CA HIS A 507 27.34 -4.37 26.19
C HIS A 507 28.76 -4.87 25.89
N GLY A 508 28.89 -5.87 25.01
CA GLY A 508 30.11 -6.65 24.82
C GLY A 508 31.37 -5.79 24.79
N SER A 509 32.25 -5.98 25.78
CA SER A 509 33.50 -5.23 25.92
C SER A 509 34.47 -5.47 24.75
N THR A 510 34.23 -6.52 23.96
CA THR A 510 35.04 -6.96 22.83
C THR A 510 34.22 -6.92 21.55
N ILE A 511 34.77 -6.29 20.52
CA ILE A 511 34.23 -6.20 19.15
C ILE A 511 35.22 -6.83 18.17
N HIS A 512 34.79 -7.20 16.97
CA HIS A 512 35.67 -7.73 15.93
C HIS A 512 35.85 -6.74 14.79
N ARG A 513 37.09 -6.35 14.49
CA ARG A 513 37.43 -5.37 13.44
C ARG A 513 38.58 -5.84 12.57
N THR A 514 38.68 -5.29 11.37
CA THR A 514 39.82 -5.53 10.47
C THR A 514 41.03 -4.78 11.02
N LYS A 515 42.12 -5.48 11.33
CA LYS A 515 43.35 -4.84 11.79
C LYS A 515 44.11 -4.27 10.61
N VAL A 516 44.56 -3.02 10.74
CA VAL A 516 45.40 -2.35 9.73
C VAL A 516 46.79 -2.16 10.30
N VAL A 517 47.81 -2.54 9.53
CA VAL A 517 49.23 -2.34 9.84
C VAL A 517 49.87 -1.57 8.69
N GLU A 518 50.61 -0.52 9.00
CA GLU A 518 51.30 0.35 8.04
C GLU A 518 52.81 0.11 8.13
N GLN A 519 53.42 -0.38 7.04
CA GLN A 519 54.85 -0.69 6.96
C GLN A 519 55.37 -0.39 5.56
N ASP A 520 56.55 0.24 5.45
CA ASP A 520 57.32 0.39 4.20
C ASP A 520 56.49 0.84 2.98
N ASN A 521 55.65 1.88 3.17
CA ASN A 521 54.77 2.42 2.14
C ASN A 521 53.70 1.44 1.61
N GLN A 522 53.35 0.44 2.42
CA GLN A 522 52.27 -0.52 2.20
C GLN A 522 51.28 -0.52 3.38
N LEU A 523 50.00 -0.72 3.05
CA LEU A 523 48.93 -0.92 3.99
C LEU A 523 48.51 -2.40 3.98
N CYS A 524 48.60 -3.03 5.14
CA CYS A 524 48.28 -4.44 5.36
C CYS A 524 46.98 -4.58 6.15
N PHE A 525 46.05 -5.38 5.66
CA PHE A 525 44.74 -5.62 6.28
C PHE A 525 44.58 -7.08 6.69
N SER A 526 44.11 -7.34 7.91
CA SER A 526 43.94 -8.72 8.38
C SER A 526 42.90 -9.46 7.53
N ALA A 527 43.24 -10.67 7.07
CA ALA A 527 42.37 -11.47 6.22
C ALA A 527 41.05 -11.88 6.91
N LYS A 528 41.09 -11.97 8.25
CA LYS A 528 39.94 -12.20 9.12
C LYS A 528 39.83 -11.08 10.16
N PRO A 529 38.61 -10.71 10.58
CA PRO A 529 38.41 -9.78 11.69
C PRO A 529 39.05 -10.30 12.99
N LEU A 530 39.70 -9.42 13.73
CA LEU A 530 40.36 -9.69 15.01
C LEU A 530 39.60 -9.01 16.15
N SER A 531 39.66 -9.59 17.34
CA SER A 531 39.09 -8.99 18.55
C SER A 531 39.78 -7.66 18.86
N GLU A 532 39.00 -6.65 19.25
CA GLU A 532 39.44 -5.34 19.68
C GLU A 532 38.51 -4.87 20.81
N CYS A 533 38.99 -4.07 21.75
CA CYS A 533 38.14 -3.55 22.81
C CYS A 533 37.23 -2.45 22.26
N ASN A 534 35.97 -2.43 22.70
CA ASN A 534 35.02 -1.40 22.29
C ASN A 534 35.42 -0.03 22.85
N GLU A 535 34.87 1.05 22.28
CA GLU A 535 35.12 2.41 22.77
C GLU A 535 34.72 2.53 24.26
N GLY A 536 35.65 3.02 25.09
CA GLY A 536 35.50 3.06 26.56
C GLY A 536 36.02 1.83 27.30
N PHE A 537 36.63 0.84 26.62
CA PHE A 537 37.28 -0.32 27.21
C PHE A 537 38.76 -0.41 26.78
N ARG A 538 39.65 -0.83 27.68
CA ARG A 538 41.07 -1.12 27.41
C ARG A 538 41.37 -2.60 27.59
N ALA A 539 42.38 -3.09 26.87
CA ALA A 539 42.83 -4.46 27.00
C ALA A 539 43.47 -4.67 28.39
N GLU A 540 43.01 -5.67 29.14
CA GLU A 540 43.66 -6.10 30.38
C GLU A 540 44.86 -7.00 30.05
N ASN A 541 44.67 -7.94 29.11
CA ASN A 541 45.70 -8.86 28.64
C ASN A 541 45.66 -8.96 27.11
N THR A 542 46.82 -8.94 26.46
CA THR A 542 46.98 -9.21 25.03
C THR A 542 47.64 -10.57 24.81
N ALA A 543 47.34 -11.20 23.68
CA ALA A 543 48.02 -12.39 23.20
C ALA A 543 48.56 -12.13 21.79
N GLU A 544 49.82 -12.49 21.56
CA GLU A 544 50.43 -12.43 20.24
C GLU A 544 49.90 -13.59 19.37
N LYS A 545 49.38 -13.27 18.19
CA LYS A 545 48.86 -14.24 17.22
C LYS A 545 49.46 -14.00 15.85
N GLN A 546 49.88 -15.08 15.20
CA GLN A 546 50.27 -15.07 13.79
C GLN A 546 49.01 -15.00 12.93
N MET A 547 48.84 -13.90 12.20
CA MET A 547 47.66 -13.65 11.39
C MET A 547 48.04 -13.36 9.95
N ASP A 548 47.21 -13.83 9.03
CA ASP A 548 47.38 -13.58 7.61
C ASP A 548 46.87 -12.20 7.24
N PHE A 549 47.67 -11.47 6.45
CA PHE A 549 47.39 -10.12 5.98
C PHE A 549 47.40 -10.06 4.45
N VAL A 550 46.57 -9.15 3.93
CA VAL A 550 46.59 -8.70 2.55
C VAL A 550 47.24 -7.33 2.52
N CYS A 551 48.51 -7.28 2.11
CA CYS A 551 49.30 -6.07 1.96
C CYS A 551 49.23 -5.52 0.53
N MET A 552 49.06 -4.21 0.41
CA MET A 552 49.07 -3.49 -0.87
C MET A 552 49.81 -2.17 -0.74
N THR A 553 50.42 -1.72 -1.83
CA THR A 553 51.06 -0.40 -1.91
C THR A 553 50.09 0.71 -1.57
N ASP A 554 50.55 1.76 -0.88
CA ASP A 554 49.73 2.91 -0.53
C ASP A 554 49.20 3.61 -1.80
N GLY A 555 47.91 3.42 -2.04
CA GLY A 555 47.17 3.95 -3.19
C GLY A 555 45.72 4.24 -2.82
N GLN A 556 44.94 4.79 -3.75
CA GLN A 556 43.57 5.27 -3.46
C GLN A 556 42.68 4.19 -2.81
N GLN A 557 42.74 2.95 -3.28
CA GLN A 557 41.98 1.82 -2.74
C GLN A 557 42.45 1.44 -1.32
N ALA A 558 43.76 1.41 -1.08
CA ALA A 558 44.33 1.07 0.22
C ALA A 558 43.94 2.12 1.28
N ARG A 559 43.95 3.41 0.91
CA ARG A 559 43.50 4.52 1.78
C ARG A 559 42.01 4.44 2.09
N GLN A 560 41.18 4.09 1.11
CA GLN A 560 39.75 3.87 1.33
C GLN A 560 39.50 2.72 2.31
N TRP A 561 40.21 1.59 2.17
CA TRP A 561 40.08 0.47 3.10
C TRP A 561 40.59 0.79 4.49
N LYS A 562 41.64 1.61 4.62
CA LYS A 562 42.12 2.14 5.91
C LYS A 562 41.02 2.92 6.62
N GLU A 563 40.31 3.80 5.91
CA GLU A 563 39.20 4.58 6.47
C GLU A 563 37.97 3.72 6.81
N GLN A 564 37.62 2.75 5.96
CA GLN A 564 36.52 1.81 6.24
C GLN A 564 36.80 0.96 7.48
N ALA A 565 38.03 0.46 7.62
CA ALA A 565 38.45 -0.30 8.80
C ALA A 565 38.39 0.56 10.07
N ARG A 566 38.81 1.83 9.99
CA ARG A 566 38.74 2.80 11.10
C ARG A 566 37.31 3.07 11.56
N LYS A 567 36.34 3.08 10.64
CA LYS A 567 34.91 3.23 10.93
C LYS A 567 34.23 1.94 11.44
N GLY A 568 34.96 0.82 11.50
CA GLY A 568 34.39 -0.48 11.87
C GLY A 568 33.50 -1.10 10.79
N GLU A 569 33.61 -0.64 9.54
CA GLU A 569 32.84 -1.18 8.41
C GLU A 569 33.42 -2.53 7.94
N HIS A 570 32.55 -3.44 7.49
CA HIS A 570 32.97 -4.75 6.99
C HIS A 570 33.49 -4.68 5.54
N ILE A 571 34.80 -4.76 5.36
CA ILE A 571 35.47 -4.71 4.05
C ILE A 571 35.42 -6.08 3.35
N SER A 572 34.32 -6.35 2.63
CA SER A 572 34.10 -7.66 2.00
C SER A 572 35.10 -8.03 0.89
N ALA A 573 35.81 -7.04 0.35
CA ALA A 573 36.79 -7.25 -0.71
C ALA A 573 38.10 -7.93 -0.21
N ILE A 574 38.44 -7.83 1.08
CA ILE A 574 39.63 -8.49 1.64
C ILE A 574 39.50 -10.02 1.57
N ARG A 575 38.31 -10.57 1.87
CA ARG A 575 38.05 -12.02 1.84
C ARG A 575 38.22 -12.66 0.45
N ARG A 576 38.18 -11.85 -0.61
CA ARG A 576 38.35 -12.30 -2.01
C ARG A 576 39.81 -12.22 -2.48
N LYS A 577 40.71 -11.65 -1.67
CA LYS A 577 42.14 -11.57 -1.97
C LYS A 577 42.88 -12.66 -1.20
N ASN A 578 43.87 -13.28 -1.87
CA ASN A 578 44.77 -14.21 -1.20
C ASN A 578 45.71 -13.42 -0.28
N PRO A 579 45.90 -13.85 0.98
CA PRO A 579 46.90 -13.25 1.85
C PRO A 579 48.29 -13.40 1.23
N ASN A 580 49.11 -12.36 1.35
CA ASN A 580 50.46 -12.31 0.79
C ASN A 580 51.55 -12.11 1.85
N LYS A 581 51.17 -11.93 3.11
CA LYS A 581 52.10 -11.78 4.24
C LYS A 581 51.44 -12.32 5.51
N THR A 582 52.20 -13.03 6.33
CA THR A 582 51.77 -13.45 7.68
C THR A 582 52.59 -12.65 8.68
N MET A 583 51.93 -12.08 9.68
CA MET A 583 52.55 -11.19 10.67
C MET A 583 52.02 -11.50 12.06
N ALA A 584 52.90 -11.37 13.06
CA ALA A 584 52.51 -11.44 14.46
C ALA A 584 51.82 -10.14 14.86
N VAL A 585 50.65 -10.23 15.49
CA VAL A 585 49.92 -9.08 16.03
C VAL A 585 49.36 -9.37 17.41
N GLU A 586 49.37 -8.36 18.26
CA GLU A 586 48.75 -8.43 19.58
C GLU A 586 47.24 -8.25 19.48
N VAL A 587 46.50 -9.19 20.08
CA VAL A 587 45.04 -9.21 20.11
C VAL A 587 44.58 -9.28 21.58
N PRO A 588 43.66 -8.43 22.04
CA PRO A 588 43.12 -8.50 23.39
C PRO A 588 42.43 -9.84 23.65
N THR A 589 42.73 -10.45 24.79
CA THR A 589 42.04 -11.65 25.30
C THR A 589 40.92 -11.28 26.26
N LYS A 590 41.03 -10.12 26.92
CA LYS A 590 40.03 -9.59 27.84
C LYS A 590 40.05 -8.06 27.82
N CYS A 591 38.87 -7.46 27.75
CA CYS A 591 38.68 -6.02 27.74
C CYS A 591 37.96 -5.58 29.02
N ILE A 592 38.53 -4.61 29.73
CA ILE A 592 37.99 -4.00 30.95
C ILE A 592 37.64 -2.53 30.68
N ALA A 593 36.70 -1.95 31.42
CA ALA A 593 36.37 -0.53 31.27
C ALA A 593 37.65 0.32 31.47
N ALA A 594 37.88 1.26 30.55
CA ALA A 594 39.12 2.03 30.46
C ALA A 594 39.27 3.03 31.61
#